data_AF-A0A354MSE6-F1
#
_entry.id   AF-A0A354MSE6-F1
#
_cell.length_a   1.000
_cell.length_b   1.000
_cell.length_c   1.000
_cell.angle_alpha   90.00
_cell.angle_beta   90.00
_cell.angle_gamma   90.00
#
_symmetry.space_group_name_H-M   'P 1'
#
loop_
_entity.id
_entity.type
_entity.pdbx_description
1 polymer ?
#
loop_
_entity_poly.entity_id
_entity_poly.type
_entity_poly.pdbx_seq_one_letter_code
_entity_poly.pdbx_strand_id
1 'polypeptide(L)'
;GAPVSAPAVDHSILAQCLFACIGCYGFSILFNIHGPGGILCTIGGVACWVVFWLSQRLGFSEILSYFWASLFASLYSEIMARIRKYPAISYLLVSAFPLIPGAGVYYTMNFAVRGDMDRFAYRGMNTAAIAGIMAVGILLGSTVFRMYAQWKSRRMQKTKT
;
A
#
# COMPACT_ATOMS: atom_id res chain seq x y z
N GLY A 1 -9.11 -31.26 2.56
CA GLY A 1 -9.41 -30.38 1.42
C GLY A 1 -8.59 -29.10 1.52
N ALA A 2 -7.61 -28.89 0.64
CA ALA A 2 -7.02 -27.56 0.48
C ALA A 2 -8.11 -26.63 -0.07
N PRO A 3 -8.33 -25.41 0.47
CA PRO A 3 -8.93 -24.38 -0.36
C PRO A 3 -7.96 -24.22 -1.52
N VAL A 4 -8.39 -24.74 -2.66
CA VAL A 4 -7.96 -24.34 -3.98
C VAL A 4 -7.52 -22.90 -3.88
N SER A 5 -6.22 -22.66 -4.11
CA SER A 5 -5.80 -21.38 -4.65
C SER A 5 -6.83 -21.08 -5.73
N ALA A 6 -7.70 -20.10 -5.48
CA ALA A 6 -8.62 -19.64 -6.49
C ALA A 6 -7.75 -19.54 -7.75
N PRO A 7 -8.17 -20.14 -8.88
CA PRO A 7 -7.37 -20.07 -10.09
C PRO A 7 -6.94 -18.62 -10.21
N ALA A 8 -5.65 -18.38 -10.48
CA ALA A 8 -5.21 -17.06 -10.87
C ALA A 8 -5.97 -16.77 -12.17
N VAL A 9 -7.22 -16.35 -12.04
CA VAL A 9 -8.04 -15.91 -13.14
C VAL A 9 -7.21 -14.76 -13.65
N ASP A 10 -6.76 -14.89 -14.89
CA ASP A 10 -5.97 -13.92 -15.61
C ASP A 10 -6.89 -12.73 -15.89
N HIS A 11 -7.31 -12.08 -14.80
CA HIS A 11 -8.11 -10.90 -14.79
C HIS A 11 -7.21 -9.84 -15.39
N SER A 12 -7.59 -9.38 -16.59
CA SER A 12 -6.98 -8.25 -17.26
C SER A 12 -6.68 -7.15 -16.23
N ILE A 13 -5.57 -6.45 -16.39
CA ILE A 13 -5.13 -5.38 -15.47
C ILE A 13 -6.28 -4.43 -15.10
N LEU A 14 -7.19 -4.19 -16.06
CA LEU A 14 -8.42 -3.42 -15.89
C LEU A 14 -9.32 -3.97 -14.78
N ALA A 15 -9.55 -5.27 -14.73
CA ALA A 15 -10.34 -5.90 -13.68
C ALA A 15 -9.66 -5.77 -12.31
N GLN A 16 -8.33 -5.94 -12.23
CA GLN A 16 -7.60 -5.74 -10.97
C GLN A 16 -7.70 -4.29 -10.48
N CYS A 17 -7.55 -3.32 -11.38
CA CYS A 17 -7.76 -1.90 -11.09
C CYS A 17 -9.20 -1.61 -10.67
N LEU A 18 -10.21 -2.24 -11.29
CA LEU A 18 -11.61 -2.09 -10.90
C LEU A 18 -11.89 -2.65 -9.50
N PHE A 19 -11.36 -3.83 -9.16
CA PHE A 19 -11.49 -4.38 -7.81
C PHE A 19 -10.77 -3.51 -6.77
N ALA A 20 -9.58 -3.01 -7.10
CA ALA A 20 -8.86 -2.05 -6.25
C ALA A 20 -9.66 -0.75 -6.08
N CYS A 21 -10.27 -0.21 -7.15
CA CYS A 21 -11.17 0.94 -7.10
C CYS A 21 -12.32 0.71 -6.12
N ILE A 22 -13.05 -0.39 -6.29
CA ILE A 22 -14.23 -0.70 -5.48
C ILE A 22 -13.82 -0.89 -4.00
N GLY A 23 -12.73 -1.63 -3.76
CA GLY A 23 -12.19 -1.85 -2.42
C GLY A 23 -11.79 -0.54 -1.74
N CYS A 24 -11.00 0.30 -2.40
CA CYS A 24 -10.56 1.58 -1.87
C CYS A 24 -11.72 2.56 -1.67
N TYR A 25 -12.72 2.57 -2.57
CA TYR A 25 -13.91 3.41 -2.41
C TYR A 25 -14.74 2.97 -1.20
N GLY A 26 -14.95 1.66 -1.01
CA GLY A 26 -15.63 1.12 0.17
C GLY A 26 -14.89 1.45 1.47
N PHE A 27 -13.55 1.32 1.47
CA PHE A 27 -12.72 1.71 2.62
C PHE A 27 -12.77 3.22 2.89
N SER A 28 -12.85 4.04 1.84
CA SER A 28 -13.00 5.49 2.00
C SER A 28 -14.29 5.87 2.73
N ILE A 29 -15.37 5.12 2.53
CA ILE A 29 -16.64 5.30 3.26
C ILE A 29 -16.46 4.87 4.72
N LEU A 30 -15.81 3.73 4.97
CA LEU A 30 -15.53 3.22 6.32
C LEU A 30 -14.71 4.23 7.16
N PHE A 31 -13.72 4.89 6.54
CA PHE A 31 -12.93 5.94 7.18
C PHE A 31 -13.62 7.32 7.19
N ASN A 32 -14.90 7.37 6.83
CA ASN A 32 -15.74 8.56 6.88
C ASN A 32 -15.15 9.76 6.12
N ILE A 33 -14.46 9.49 5.00
CA ILE A 33 -13.81 10.50 4.18
C ILE A 33 -14.86 11.14 3.27
N HIS A 34 -15.38 12.30 3.69
CA HIS A 34 -16.42 13.00 2.97
C HIS A 34 -15.89 13.90 1.85
N GLY A 35 -16.71 14.03 0.80
CA GLY A 35 -16.47 14.95 -0.31
C GLY A 35 -15.42 14.46 -1.32
N PRO A 36 -14.70 15.37 -2.00
CA PRO A 36 -13.78 14.99 -3.08
C PRO A 36 -12.55 14.19 -2.61
N GLY A 37 -12.32 14.10 -1.29
CA GLY A 37 -11.20 13.36 -0.72
C GLY A 37 -11.27 11.86 -0.96
N GLY A 38 -12.47 11.28 -0.98
CA GLY A 38 -12.62 9.83 -1.18
C GLY A 38 -12.26 9.36 -2.59
N ILE A 39 -12.54 10.18 -3.60
CA ILE A 39 -12.15 9.90 -4.99
C ILE A 39 -10.63 9.96 -5.13
N LEU A 40 -9.99 10.98 -4.56
CA LEU A 40 -8.53 11.11 -4.54
C LEU A 40 -7.86 9.93 -3.83
N CYS A 41 -8.49 9.44 -2.76
CA CYS A 41 -8.02 8.27 -2.04
C CYS A 41 -8.07 6.99 -2.88
N THR A 42 -9.16 6.83 -3.63
CA THR A 42 -9.38 5.71 -4.54
C THR A 42 -8.36 5.72 -5.68
N ILE A 43 -8.12 6.89 -6.28
CA ILE A 43 -7.08 7.08 -7.30
C ILE A 43 -5.69 6.72 -6.74
N GLY A 44 -5.42 7.09 -5.49
CA GLY A 44 -4.18 6.72 -4.79
C GLY A 44 -3.99 5.21 -4.68
N GLY A 45 -5.05 4.48 -4.30
CA GLY A 45 -5.01 3.02 -4.21
C GLY A 45 -4.79 2.32 -5.55
N VAL A 46 -5.46 2.78 -6.62
CA VAL A 46 -5.24 2.26 -7.97
C VAL A 46 -3.82 2.55 -8.45
N ALA A 47 -3.33 3.77 -8.21
CA ALA A 47 -1.96 4.14 -8.56
C ALA A 47 -0.94 3.29 -7.81
N CYS A 48 -1.16 3.00 -6.52
CA CYS A 48 -0.31 2.08 -5.75
C CYS A 48 -0.31 0.67 -6.35
N TRP A 49 -1.47 0.15 -6.77
CA TRP A 49 -1.56 -1.14 -7.44
C TRP A 49 -0.80 -1.15 -8.78
N VAL A 50 -0.91 -0.08 -9.56
CA VAL A 50 -0.18 0.06 -10.83
C VAL A 50 1.33 0.09 -10.59
N VAL A 51 1.81 0.80 -9.56
CA VAL A 51 3.24 0.81 -9.19
C VAL A 51 3.73 -0.59 -8.81
N PHE A 52 2.92 -1.33 -8.04
CA PHE A 52 3.24 -2.72 -7.70
C PHE A 52 3.33 -3.60 -8.95
N TRP A 53 2.34 -3.53 -9.84
CA TRP A 53 2.32 -4.30 -11.07
C TRP A 53 3.48 -3.94 -12.01
N LEU A 54 3.78 -2.64 -12.16
CA LEU A 54 4.90 -2.17 -12.96
C LEU A 54 6.24 -2.65 -12.39
N SER A 55 6.39 -2.64 -11.07
CA SER A 55 7.60 -3.17 -10.42
C SER A 55 7.81 -4.66 -10.71
N GLN A 56 6.73 -5.45 -10.71
CA GLN A 56 6.82 -6.86 -11.10
C GLN A 56 7.19 -7.03 -12.58
N ARG A 57 6.64 -6.19 -13.47
CA ARG A 57 6.98 -6.20 -14.91
C ARG A 57 8.44 -5.86 -15.18
N LEU A 58 9.05 -5.03 -14.34
CA LEU A 58 10.47 -4.69 -14.41
C LEU A 58 11.40 -5.80 -13.89
N GLY A 59 10.85 -6.92 -13.42
CA GLY A 59 11.63 -8.06 -12.93
C GLY A 59 12.14 -7.90 -11.49
N PHE A 60 11.60 -6.95 -10.72
CA PHE A 60 11.90 -6.86 -9.30
C PHE A 60 11.28 -8.04 -8.53
N SER A 61 11.90 -8.42 -7.41
CA SER A 61 11.32 -9.43 -6.52
C SER A 61 10.00 -8.94 -5.91
N GLU A 62 9.18 -9.88 -5.44
CA GLU A 62 7.90 -9.58 -4.78
C GLU A 62 8.08 -8.58 -3.63
N ILE A 63 9.07 -8.80 -2.77
CA ILE A 63 9.40 -7.95 -1.62
C ILE A 63 9.75 -6.53 -2.07
N LEU A 64 10.58 -6.38 -3.11
CA LEU A 64 10.93 -5.06 -3.66
C LEU A 64 9.75 -4.37 -4.35
N SER A 65 8.83 -5.14 -4.95
CA SER A 65 7.62 -4.57 -5.54
C SER A 65 6.71 -3.97 -4.47
N TYR A 66 6.56 -4.64 -3.32
CA TYR A 66 5.86 -4.09 -2.16
C TYR A 66 6.54 -2.86 -1.58
N PHE A 67 7.88 -2.83 -1.55
CA PHE A 67 8.64 -1.66 -1.12
C PHE A 67 8.35 -0.42 -1.97
N TRP A 68 8.43 -0.53 -3.30
CA TRP A 68 8.18 0.60 -4.20
C TRP A 68 6.74 1.09 -4.12
N ALA A 69 5.79 0.15 -4.04
CA ALA A 69 4.38 0.49 -3.90
C ALA A 69 4.08 1.18 -2.56
N SER A 70 4.67 0.72 -1.45
CA SER A 70 4.45 1.34 -0.13
C SER A 70 5.16 2.71 0.00
N LEU A 71 6.33 2.87 -0.62
CA LEU A 71 7.03 4.15 -0.73
C LEU A 71 6.19 5.16 -1.51
N PHE A 72 5.63 4.75 -2.65
CA PHE A 72 4.73 5.58 -3.43
C PHE A 72 3.46 5.95 -2.64
N ALA A 73 2.83 4.98 -1.96
CA ALA A 73 1.65 5.23 -1.12
C ALA A 73 1.92 6.30 -0.04
N SER A 74 3.08 6.22 0.60
CA SER A 74 3.52 7.20 1.61
C SER A 74 3.69 8.60 1.02
N LEU A 75 4.44 8.73 -0.07
CA LEU A 75 4.65 10.01 -0.74
C LEU A 75 3.33 10.62 -1.23
N TYR A 76 2.47 9.81 -1.85
CA TYR A 76 1.16 10.25 -2.32
C TYR A 76 0.29 10.79 -1.18
N SER A 77 0.21 10.04 -0.07
CA SER A 77 -0.59 10.41 1.10
C SER A 77 -0.14 11.74 1.72
N GLU A 78 1.17 11.94 1.81
CA GLU A 78 1.81 13.11 2.38
C GLU A 78 1.62 14.36 1.50
N ILE A 79 1.75 14.21 0.17
CA ILE A 79 1.49 15.29 -0.80
C ILE A 79 0.02 15.73 -0.72
N MET A 80 -0.91 14.77 -0.79
CA MET A 80 -2.35 15.07 -0.79
C MET A 80 -2.83 15.64 0.54
N ALA A 81 -2.28 15.18 1.66
CA ALA A 81 -2.54 15.73 2.98
C ALA A 81 -2.24 17.23 3.06
N ARG A 82 -1.14 17.69 2.44
CA ARG A 82 -0.79 19.12 2.44
C ARG A 82 -1.67 19.97 1.53
N ILE A 83 -2.04 19.44 0.37
CA ILE A 83 -2.91 20.15 -0.58
C ILE A 83 -4.29 20.35 0.06
N ARG A 84 -4.81 19.33 0.75
CA ARG A 84 -6.19 19.33 1.27
C ARG A 84 -6.30 19.72 2.74
N LYS A 85 -5.20 19.79 3.50
CA LYS A 85 -5.18 19.98 4.96
C LYS A 85 -5.97 18.90 5.71
N TYR A 86 -5.82 17.65 5.29
CA TYR A 86 -6.43 16.47 5.93
C TYR A 86 -5.34 15.53 6.49
N PRO A 87 -5.67 14.66 7.46
CA PRO A 87 -4.70 13.70 8.02
C PRO A 87 -4.11 12.78 6.94
N ALA A 88 -2.77 12.71 6.85
CA ALA A 88 -2.07 11.85 5.88
C ALA A 88 -2.36 10.36 6.08
N ILE A 89 -2.59 9.94 7.33
CA ILE A 89 -2.87 8.55 7.69
C ILE A 89 -4.12 8.02 6.97
N SER A 90 -5.17 8.83 6.82
CA SER A 90 -6.38 8.43 6.10
C SER A 90 -6.10 8.09 4.64
N TYR A 91 -5.30 8.92 3.96
CA TYR A 91 -4.91 8.67 2.57
C TYR A 91 -3.97 7.47 2.43
N LEU A 92 -3.02 7.34 3.35
CA LEU A 92 -2.06 6.24 3.36
C LEU A 92 -2.77 4.90 3.50
N LEU A 93 -3.69 4.80 4.45
CA LEU A 93 -4.32 3.53 4.82
C LEU A 93 -5.22 3.00 3.70
N VAL A 94 -6.02 3.87 3.08
CA VAL A 94 -6.87 3.49 1.94
C VAL A 94 -6.03 3.24 0.68
N SER A 95 -4.94 3.98 0.45
CA SER A 95 -4.08 3.76 -0.73
C SER A 95 -3.24 2.50 -0.62
N ALA A 96 -2.79 2.15 0.59
CA ALA A 96 -2.03 0.92 0.85
C ALA A 96 -2.92 -0.33 0.99
N PHE A 97 -4.25 -0.17 1.09
CA PHE A 97 -5.19 -1.26 1.27
C PHE A 97 -5.03 -2.43 0.27
N PRO A 98 -4.89 -2.20 -1.05
CA PRO A 98 -4.73 -3.28 -2.02
C PRO A 98 -3.44 -4.09 -1.85
N LEU A 99 -2.43 -3.53 -1.16
CA LEU A 99 -1.13 -4.15 -0.94
C LEU A 99 -1.11 -5.03 0.31
N ILE A 100 -2.13 -4.99 1.16
CA ILE A 100 -2.11 -5.73 2.42
C ILE A 100 -2.13 -7.24 2.10
N PRO A 101 -1.15 -8.03 2.57
CA PRO A 101 -1.04 -9.45 2.24
C PRO A 101 -2.02 -10.31 3.05
N GLY A 102 -3.33 -10.07 2.92
CA GLY A 102 -4.38 -10.77 3.67
C GLY A 102 -4.43 -12.27 3.38
N ALA A 103 -4.22 -12.66 2.12
CA ALA A 103 -4.13 -14.06 1.72
C ALA A 103 -2.92 -14.76 2.37
N GLY A 104 -1.76 -14.08 2.46
CA GLY A 104 -0.56 -14.62 3.11
C GLY A 104 -0.80 -14.93 4.59
N VAL A 105 -1.47 -14.03 5.31
CA VAL A 105 -1.87 -14.23 6.71
C VAL A 105 -2.84 -15.42 6.84
N TYR A 106 -3.88 -15.47 6.00
CA TYR A 106 -4.85 -16.57 6.01
C TYR A 106 -4.18 -17.94 5.78
N TYR A 107 -3.33 -18.05 4.76
CA TYR A 107 -2.65 -19.31 4.46
C TYR A 107 -1.70 -19.73 5.58
N THR A 108 -0.98 -18.77 6.17
CA THR A 108 -0.11 -19.05 7.33
C THR A 108 -0.92 -19.66 8.47
N MET A 109 -2.06 -19.06 8.84
CA MET A 109 -2.95 -19.61 9.87
C MET A 109 -3.52 -20.99 9.49
N ASN A 110 -3.91 -21.17 8.23
CA ASN A 110 -4.44 -22.44 7.76
C ASN A 110 -3.38 -23.57 7.81
N PHE A 111 -2.09 -23.29 7.56
CA PHE A 111 -1.02 -24.28 7.75
C PHE A 111 -0.78 -24.61 9.22
N ALA A 112 -0.84 -23.62 10.12
CA ALA A 112 -0.72 -23.84 11.56
C ALA A 112 -1.81 -24.78 12.09
N VAL A 113 -3.07 -24.56 11.69
CA VAL A 113 -4.21 -25.41 12.11
C VAL A 113 -4.10 -26.84 11.56
N ARG A 114 -3.46 -27.02 10.40
CA ARG A 114 -3.24 -28.34 9.78
C ARG A 114 -2.03 -29.09 10.33
N GLY A 115 -1.24 -28.48 11.22
CA GLY A 115 -0.01 -29.06 11.75
C GLY A 115 1.16 -29.09 10.76
N ASP A 116 1.06 -28.40 9.63
CA ASP A 116 2.14 -28.31 8.61
C ASP A 116 3.09 -27.16 8.98
N MET A 117 3.99 -27.44 9.93
CA MET A 117 4.88 -26.43 10.53
C MET A 117 5.94 -25.89 9.55
N ASP A 118 6.38 -26.70 8.58
CA ASP A 118 7.36 -26.28 7.58
C ASP A 118 6.77 -25.20 6.66
N ARG A 119 5.55 -25.42 6.14
CA ARG A 119 4.86 -24.42 5.30
C ARG A 119 4.39 -23.22 6.11
N PHE A 120 4.00 -23.42 7.37
CA PHE A 120 3.69 -22.33 8.29
C PHE A 120 4.88 -21.39 8.46
N ALA A 121 6.06 -21.92 8.79
CA ALA A 121 7.26 -21.12 9.01
C ALA A 121 7.65 -20.36 7.73
N TYR A 122 7.66 -21.06 6.58
CA TYR A 122 8.00 -20.44 5.30
C TYR A 122 7.04 -19.31 4.90
N ARG A 123 5.72 -19.56 4.91
CA ARG A 123 4.71 -18.56 4.53
C ARG A 123 4.58 -17.44 5.55
N GLY A 124 4.73 -17.75 6.84
CA GLY A 124 4.73 -16.78 7.91
C GLY A 124 5.91 -15.82 7.80
N MET A 125 7.12 -16.34 7.57
CA MET A 125 8.30 -15.52 7.32
C MET A 125 8.15 -14.64 6.08
N ASN A 126 7.62 -15.17 4.96
CA ASN A 126 7.41 -14.37 3.76
C ASN A 126 6.41 -13.22 3.99
N THR A 127 5.29 -13.52 4.65
CA THR A 127 4.26 -12.53 4.97
C THR A 127 4.79 -11.45 5.93
N ALA A 128 5.58 -11.87 6.93
CA ALA A 128 6.24 -10.95 7.85
C ALA A 128 7.29 -10.07 7.15
N ALA A 129 8.05 -10.64 6.20
CA ALA A 129 9.00 -9.90 5.39
C ALA A 129 8.32 -8.83 4.51
N ILE A 130 7.18 -9.18 3.90
CA ILE A 130 6.35 -8.24 3.12
C ILE A 130 5.83 -7.11 4.02
N ALA A 131 5.29 -7.42 5.20
CA ALA A 131 4.83 -6.40 6.14
C ALA A 131 5.99 -5.50 6.62
N GLY A 132 7.15 -6.09 6.91
CA GLY A 132 8.35 -5.39 7.32
C GLY A 132 8.86 -4.43 6.26
N ILE A 133 8.98 -4.88 5.01
CA ILE A 133 9.45 -4.01 3.92
C ILE A 133 8.45 -2.90 3.60
N MET A 134 7.14 -3.18 3.70
CA MET A 134 6.11 -2.15 3.56
C MET A 134 6.28 -1.06 4.62
N ALA A 135 6.49 -1.45 5.88
CA ALA A 135 6.73 -0.52 6.98
C ALA A 135 7.98 0.35 6.73
N VAL A 136 9.08 -0.25 6.26
CA VAL A 136 10.31 0.48 5.89
C VAL A 136 10.03 1.48 4.76
N GLY A 137 9.34 1.08 3.69
CA GLY A 137 9.01 1.99 2.58
C GLY A 137 8.15 3.17 3.02
N ILE A 138 7.18 2.95 3.92
CA ILE A 138 6.32 4.00 4.46
C ILE A 138 7.12 4.97 5.37
N LEU A 139 7.98 4.45 6.24
CA LEU A 139 8.83 5.27 7.11
C LEU A 139 9.81 6.12 6.29
N LEU A 140 10.42 5.54 5.25
CA LEU A 140 11.32 6.28 4.37
C LEU A 140 10.58 7.37 3.59
N GLY A 141 9.43 7.06 2.99
CA GLY A 141 8.63 8.04 2.22
C GLY A 141 8.22 9.23 3.08
N SER A 142 7.70 8.97 4.28
CA SER A 142 7.29 10.02 5.22
C SER A 142 8.47 10.85 5.73
N THR A 143 9.61 10.22 6.01
CA THR A 143 10.83 10.92 6.47
C THR A 143 11.39 11.83 5.39
N VAL A 144 11.54 11.32 4.16
CA VAL A 144 12.02 12.12 3.01
C VAL A 144 11.10 13.30 2.75
N PHE A 145 9.78 13.09 2.78
CA PHE A 145 8.82 14.17 2.59
C PHE A 145 8.88 15.22 3.69
N ARG A 146 8.98 14.81 4.96
CA ARG A 146 9.13 15.73 6.10
C ARG A 146 10.41 16.55 5.99
N MET A 147 11.54 15.92 5.63
CA MET A 147 12.81 16.60 5.46
C MET A 147 12.76 17.62 4.31
N TYR A 148 12.22 17.23 3.15
CA TYR A 148 12.03 18.12 2.01
C TYR A 148 11.15 19.33 2.35
N ALA A 149 10.04 19.07 3.03
CA ALA A 149 9.13 20.12 3.47
C ALA A 149 9.76 21.10 4.47
N GLN A 150 10.50 20.58 5.47
CA GLN A 150 11.20 21.42 6.43
C GLN A 150 12.27 22.28 5.74
N TRP A 151 13.01 21.71 4.78
CA TRP A 151 14.00 22.44 4.00
C TRP A 151 13.38 23.57 3.18
N LYS A 152 12.23 23.32 2.52
CA LYS A 152 11.49 24.35 1.78
C LYS A 152 11.03 25.49 2.69
N SER A 153 10.47 25.18 3.87
CA SER A 153 10.03 26.20 4.83
C SER A 153 11.19 27.06 5.34
N ARG A 154 12.36 26.45 5.59
CA ARG A 154 13.58 27.17 6.00
C ARG A 154 14.10 28.11 4.91
N ARG A 155 14.03 27.72 3.63
CA ARG A 155 14.40 28.59 2.50
C ARG A 155 13.47 29.79 2.37
N MET A 156 12.17 29.59 2.50
CA MET A 156 11.17 30.67 2.39
C MET A 156 11.29 31.72 3.53
N GLN A 157 11.77 31.32 4.71
CA GLN A 157 12.05 32.25 5.81
C GLN A 157 13.29 33.12 5.54
N LYS A 158 14.33 32.59 4.88
CA LYS A 158 15.54 33.36 4.53
C LYS A 158 15.34 34.42 3.45
N THR A 159 14.31 34.31 2.61
CA THR A 159 14.00 35.30 1.56
C THR A 159 13.15 36.47 2.06
N LYS A 160 12.65 36.42 3.31
CA LYS A 160 11.88 37.50 3.94
C LYS A 160 12.71 38.39 4.88
N THR A 161 14.02 38.16 4.98
CA THR A 161 15.02 39.02 5.65
C THR A 161 15.99 39.52 4.60
#